data_AF-A0A8T9CTE1-F1
#
_entry.id   AF-A0A8T9CTE1-F1
#
_cell.length_a   1.000
_cell.length_b   1.000
_cell.length_c   1.000
_cell.angle_alpha   90.00
_cell.angle_beta   90.00
_cell.angle_gamma   90.00
#
_symmetry.space_group_name_H-M   'P 1'
#
loop_
_entity.id
_entity.type
_entity.pdbx_description
1 polymer ?
#
loop_
_entity_poly.entity_id
_entity_poly.type
_entity_poly.pdbx_seq_one_letter_code
_entity_poly.pdbx_strand_id
1 'polypeptide(L)'
;WLVACDGGGSFVRRTLNVPFEGKTAPNQWIVVDIANDPLSTPHIYLCCDPVRPYVSAALPHAVRRFEFMVMPGETEEQLREPQNMRKLLSKVLPNPDNVELIRQRVYTHNARLAQRFRIDRVLLAGDAAHIMPVWQGQGYNSGMRDAFNLAWKLALVIQGKARDALLDTYQQERRDHAKAMIDLSVTAGNVLAPPKRWQGTLRDGVSWLLNYLPPVKRYFLEMRFKPMPQYYGGALVREGEAKHSPVGKMFIQPKVTLENGDVTLLDNAIGANFAVIGWGCNPLWGM
;
A
#
# COMPACT_ATOMS: atom_id res chain seq x y z
N TRP A 1 -2.41 -22.18 16.64
CA TRP A 1 -1.79 -21.02 15.97
C TRP A 1 -2.74 -19.85 16.06
N LEU A 2 -2.21 -18.63 16.20
CA LEU A 2 -2.99 -17.38 16.18
C LEU A 2 -2.38 -16.44 15.13
N VAL A 3 -3.20 -15.90 14.24
CA VAL A 3 -2.79 -14.84 13.31
C VAL A 3 -3.56 -13.56 13.66
N ALA A 4 -2.85 -12.56 14.13
CA ALA A 4 -3.40 -11.27 14.50
C ALA A 4 -3.50 -10.37 13.25
N CYS A 5 -4.73 -10.18 12.79
CA CYS A 5 -5.11 -9.24 11.75
C CYS A 5 -6.04 -8.15 12.33
N ASP A 6 -5.84 -7.78 13.59
CA ASP A 6 -6.71 -6.92 14.41
C ASP A 6 -6.40 -5.41 14.28
N GLY A 7 -5.74 -5.01 13.18
CA GLY A 7 -5.57 -3.63 12.77
C GLY A 7 -4.46 -2.85 13.50
N GLY A 8 -4.35 -1.55 13.21
CA GLY A 8 -3.26 -0.72 13.71
C GLY A 8 -3.20 -0.59 15.23
N GLY A 9 -4.37 -0.64 15.88
CA GLY A 9 -4.54 -0.68 17.33
C GLY A 9 -4.40 -2.08 17.96
N SER A 10 -3.80 -3.04 17.24
CA SER A 10 -3.71 -4.46 17.62
C SER A 10 -3.56 -4.67 19.13
N PHE A 11 -4.55 -5.38 19.70
CA PHE A 11 -4.52 -5.82 21.08
C PHE A 11 -3.46 -6.90 21.24
N VAL A 12 -3.42 -7.86 20.32
CA VAL A 12 -2.49 -8.99 20.38
C VAL A 12 -1.03 -8.52 20.38
N ARG A 13 -0.66 -7.60 19.48
CA ARG A 13 0.71 -7.03 19.43
C ARG A 13 1.10 -6.38 20.75
N ARG A 14 0.17 -5.60 21.35
CA ARG A 14 0.40 -4.89 22.62
C ARG A 14 0.55 -5.85 23.79
N THR A 15 -0.32 -6.86 23.87
CA THR A 15 -0.27 -7.89 24.92
C THR A 15 1.03 -8.70 24.87
N LEU A 16 1.56 -8.94 23.67
CA LEU A 16 2.86 -9.61 23.47
C LEU A 16 4.08 -8.67 23.65
N ASN A 17 3.86 -7.40 24.00
CA ASN A 17 4.90 -6.38 24.15
C ASN A 17 5.84 -6.27 22.94
N VAL A 18 5.31 -6.48 21.73
CA VAL A 18 6.11 -6.36 20.50
C VAL A 18 6.29 -4.88 20.18
N PRO A 19 7.54 -4.37 20.11
CA PRO A 19 7.77 -2.97 19.79
C PRO A 19 7.20 -2.61 18.42
N PHE A 20 6.56 -1.45 18.34
CA PHE A 20 5.98 -0.91 17.12
C PHE A 20 6.72 0.36 16.74
N GLU A 21 7.83 0.18 16.04
CA GLU A 21 8.81 1.21 15.74
C GLU A 21 8.32 2.12 14.60
N GLY A 22 8.62 3.42 14.66
CA GLY A 22 8.38 4.34 13.56
C GLY A 22 7.98 5.75 14.02
N LYS A 23 7.38 6.53 13.11
CA LYS A 23 7.09 7.96 13.30
C LYS A 23 5.63 8.28 13.03
N THR A 24 5.04 9.11 13.88
CA THR A 24 3.70 9.65 13.66
C THR A 24 3.88 10.96 12.93
N ALA A 25 3.24 11.11 11.78
CA ALA A 25 3.32 12.36 11.04
C ALA A 25 2.66 13.46 11.90
N PRO A 26 3.25 14.66 11.99
CA PRO A 26 2.60 15.77 12.69
C PRO A 26 1.34 16.23 11.97
N ASN A 27 1.27 16.01 10.65
CA ASN A 27 0.18 16.51 9.82
C ASN A 27 -1.04 15.59 9.93
N GLN A 28 -2.16 16.19 10.31
CA GLN A 28 -3.47 15.56 10.34
C GLN A 28 -4.24 15.89 9.06
N TRP A 29 -5.19 15.02 8.70
CA TRP A 29 -6.02 15.19 7.52
C TRP A 29 -7.48 14.97 7.91
N ILE A 30 -8.37 15.85 7.47
CA ILE A 30 -9.81 15.64 7.58
C ILE A 30 -10.32 14.95 6.32
N VAL A 31 -10.94 13.80 6.51
CA VAL A 31 -11.63 13.04 5.47
C VAL A 31 -13.11 13.41 5.52
N VAL A 32 -13.61 13.86 4.38
CA VAL A 32 -14.98 14.32 4.17
C VAL A 32 -15.58 13.52 3.03
N ASP A 33 -16.64 12.75 3.29
CA ASP A 33 -17.38 12.03 2.26
C ASP A 33 -18.71 12.74 2.02
N ILE A 34 -19.04 12.96 0.75
CA ILE A 34 -20.34 13.49 0.30
C ILE A 34 -21.08 12.42 -0.51
N ALA A 35 -22.40 12.29 -0.33
CA ALA A 35 -23.21 11.28 -1.03
C ALA A 35 -23.62 11.68 -2.45
N ASN A 36 -23.66 12.97 -2.74
CA ASN A 36 -24.20 13.53 -3.98
C ASN A 36 -23.09 14.26 -4.76
N ASP A 37 -22.12 13.50 -5.28
CA ASP A 37 -20.99 14.00 -6.05
C ASP A 37 -21.43 14.94 -7.20
N PRO A 38 -21.16 16.25 -7.12
CA PRO A 38 -21.57 17.19 -8.16
C PRO A 38 -20.52 17.33 -9.28
N LEU A 39 -19.32 16.75 -9.13
CA LEU A 39 -18.24 16.87 -10.11
C LEU A 39 -18.30 15.77 -11.18
N SER A 40 -18.95 14.64 -10.87
CA SER A 40 -19.27 13.54 -11.82
C SER A 40 -18.10 13.04 -12.68
N THR A 41 -16.86 13.22 -12.20
CA THR A 41 -15.64 12.73 -12.86
C THR A 41 -15.12 11.48 -12.15
N PRO A 42 -14.71 10.41 -12.85
CA PRO A 42 -14.23 9.18 -12.23
C PRO A 42 -12.80 9.29 -11.69
N HIS A 43 -12.13 10.42 -11.92
CA HIS A 43 -10.72 10.59 -11.61
C HIS A 43 -10.45 10.82 -10.12
N ILE A 44 -9.28 10.35 -9.69
CA ILE A 44 -8.70 10.69 -8.39
C ILE A 44 -7.65 11.77 -8.62
N TYR A 45 -7.79 12.89 -7.94
CA TYR A 45 -6.88 14.02 -7.99
C TYR A 45 -6.16 14.14 -6.66
N LEU A 46 -4.84 14.18 -6.72
CA LEU A 46 -4.01 14.63 -5.63
C LEU A 46 -3.52 16.04 -5.94
N CYS A 47 -4.16 17.02 -5.31
CA CYS A 47 -3.92 18.43 -5.54
C CYS A 47 -2.90 18.95 -4.54
N CYS A 48 -1.71 19.24 -5.03
CA CYS A 48 -0.59 19.66 -4.21
C CYS A 48 -0.59 21.18 -3.95
N ASP A 49 -1.74 21.77 -3.60
CA ASP A 49 -1.87 23.22 -3.35
C ASP A 49 -0.88 23.69 -2.26
N PRO A 50 -0.01 24.67 -2.52
CA PRO A 50 0.97 25.18 -1.54
C PRO A 50 0.32 25.83 -0.30
N VAL A 51 -0.96 26.19 -0.35
CA VAL A 51 -1.72 26.73 0.78
C VAL A 51 -2.36 25.63 1.61
N ARG A 52 -3.06 24.69 0.98
CA ARG A 52 -3.66 23.51 1.63
C ARG A 52 -3.78 22.35 0.63
N PRO A 53 -2.85 21.38 0.65
CA PRO A 53 -2.98 20.19 -0.18
C PRO A 53 -4.27 19.43 0.12
N TYR A 54 -4.86 18.87 -0.93
CA TYR A 54 -6.08 18.09 -0.81
C TYR A 54 -6.15 16.94 -1.82
N VAL A 55 -6.95 15.93 -1.50
CA VAL A 55 -7.31 14.82 -2.38
C VAL A 55 -8.78 14.93 -2.73
N SER A 56 -9.13 14.64 -3.98
CA SER A 56 -10.51 14.42 -4.44
C SER A 56 -10.57 13.04 -5.09
N ALA A 57 -11.35 12.12 -4.53
CA ALA A 57 -11.49 10.77 -5.03
C ALA A 57 -12.97 10.43 -5.25
N ALA A 58 -13.32 10.07 -6.49
CA ALA A 58 -14.61 9.44 -6.76
C ALA A 58 -14.65 8.06 -6.10
N LEU A 59 -15.72 7.77 -5.39
CA LEU A 59 -16.04 6.49 -4.78
C LEU A 59 -17.30 5.90 -5.43
N PRO A 60 -17.59 4.61 -5.23
CA PRO A 60 -18.83 4.00 -5.70
C PRO A 60 -20.09 4.74 -5.21
N HIS A 61 -21.21 4.54 -5.92
CA HIS A 61 -22.53 5.06 -5.54
C HIS A 61 -22.63 6.60 -5.49
N ALA A 62 -21.95 7.29 -6.42
CA ALA A 62 -21.89 8.76 -6.48
C ALA A 62 -21.36 9.42 -5.20
N VAL A 63 -20.65 8.67 -4.37
CA VAL A 63 -19.94 9.23 -3.23
C VAL A 63 -18.66 9.88 -3.71
N ARG A 64 -18.31 11.06 -3.19
CA ARG A 64 -17.00 11.66 -3.40
C ARG A 64 -16.32 11.93 -2.08
N ARG A 65 -15.07 11.49 -1.97
CA ARG A 65 -14.19 11.74 -0.84
C ARG A 65 -13.30 12.93 -1.11
N PHE A 66 -13.25 13.83 -0.15
CA PHE A 66 -12.23 14.85 -0.04
C PHE A 66 -11.35 14.58 1.17
N GLU A 67 -10.05 14.75 1.01
CA GLU A 67 -9.12 14.74 2.13
C GLU A 67 -8.38 16.06 2.14
N PHE A 68 -8.52 16.84 3.21
CA PHE A 68 -7.83 18.12 3.35
C PHE A 68 -6.82 18.04 4.47
N MET A 69 -5.64 18.61 4.24
CA MET A 69 -4.69 18.77 5.34
C MET A 69 -5.22 19.76 6.38
N VAL A 70 -5.15 19.37 7.64
CA VAL A 70 -5.42 20.22 8.80
C VAL A 70 -4.21 21.14 9.00
N MET A 71 -4.43 22.45 8.96
CA MET A 71 -3.36 23.44 9.07
C MET A 71 -3.01 23.71 10.54
N PRO A 72 -1.79 24.19 10.84
CA PRO A 72 -1.42 24.60 12.20
C PRO A 72 -2.41 25.62 12.77
N GLY A 73 -2.94 25.35 13.96
CA GLY A 73 -3.93 26.18 14.64
C GLY A 73 -5.39 25.82 14.36
N GLU A 74 -5.67 24.90 13.43
CA GLU A 74 -7.00 24.32 13.26
C GLU A 74 -7.20 23.10 14.17
N THR A 75 -8.41 22.94 14.68
CA THR A 75 -8.82 21.77 15.48
C THR A 75 -9.89 20.97 14.74
N GLU A 76 -10.04 19.69 15.11
CA GLU A 76 -11.09 18.85 14.53
C GLU A 76 -12.48 19.42 14.79
N GLU A 77 -12.72 19.95 15.99
CA GLU A 77 -13.97 20.55 16.41
C GLU A 77 -14.34 21.75 15.53
N GLN A 78 -13.39 22.66 15.32
CA GLN A 78 -13.59 23.83 14.45
C GLN A 78 -13.86 23.41 13.00
N LEU A 79 -13.13 22.43 12.46
CA LEU A 79 -13.34 21.99 11.08
C LEU A 79 -14.69 21.31 10.87
N ARG A 80 -15.26 20.68 11.91
CA ARG A 80 -16.60 20.07 11.87
C ARG A 80 -17.73 21.09 11.92
N GLU A 81 -17.46 22.33 12.32
CA GLU A 81 -18.48 23.38 12.30
C GLU A 81 -19.00 23.60 10.87
N PRO A 82 -20.33 23.63 10.64
CA PRO A 82 -20.90 23.70 9.29
C PRO A 82 -20.36 24.85 8.44
N GLN A 83 -20.09 26.01 9.05
CA GLN A 83 -19.57 27.19 8.37
C GLN A 83 -18.12 26.97 7.87
N ASN A 84 -17.26 26.36 8.69
CA ASN A 84 -15.87 26.06 8.33
C ASN A 84 -15.80 24.94 7.30
N MET A 85 -16.62 23.89 7.45
CA MET A 85 -16.73 22.82 6.46
C MET A 85 -17.21 23.36 5.11
N ARG A 86 -18.23 24.22 5.10
CA ARG A 86 -18.71 24.90 3.88
C ARG A 86 -17.60 25.72 3.21
N LYS A 87 -16.81 26.48 3.98
CA LYS A 87 -15.66 27.25 3.48
C LYS A 87 -14.54 26.36 2.93
N LEU A 88 -14.37 25.17 3.50
CA LEU A 88 -13.41 24.17 3.01
C LEU A 88 -13.86 23.59 1.66
N LEU A 89 -15.14 23.19 1.58
CA LEU A 89 -15.73 22.60 0.38
C LEU A 89 -15.89 23.60 -0.75
N SER A 90 -16.10 24.89 -0.46
CA SER A 90 -16.21 25.94 -1.49
C SER A 90 -14.95 26.11 -2.34
N LYS A 91 -13.80 25.55 -1.90
CA LYS A 91 -12.56 25.55 -2.68
C LYS A 91 -12.56 24.53 -3.82
N VAL A 92 -13.37 23.48 -3.69
CA VAL A 92 -13.34 22.31 -4.59
C VAL A 92 -14.69 22.00 -5.23
N LEU A 93 -15.77 22.56 -4.68
CA LEU A 93 -17.13 22.39 -5.17
C LEU A 93 -17.72 23.72 -5.66
N PRO A 94 -18.48 23.70 -6.77
CA PRO A 94 -19.14 24.90 -7.29
C PRO A 94 -20.30 25.38 -6.40
N ASN A 95 -21.02 24.46 -5.76
CA ASN A 95 -22.09 24.78 -4.83
C ASN A 95 -21.95 23.94 -3.54
N PRO A 96 -21.30 24.47 -2.50
CA PRO A 96 -21.09 23.76 -1.24
C PRO A 96 -22.36 23.67 -0.35
N ASP A 97 -23.48 24.26 -0.77
CA ASP A 97 -24.71 24.32 0.04
C ASP A 97 -25.62 23.13 -0.21
N ASN A 98 -25.49 22.55 -1.40
CA ASN A 98 -26.29 21.43 -1.86
C ASN A 98 -25.49 20.13 -1.75
N VAL A 99 -24.80 19.92 -0.64
CA VAL A 99 -23.99 18.71 -0.40
C VAL A 99 -24.51 17.95 0.79
N GLU A 100 -24.63 16.63 0.64
CA GLU A 100 -25.04 15.72 1.69
C GLU A 100 -23.78 15.08 2.30
N LEU A 101 -23.41 15.55 3.48
CA LEU A 101 -22.24 15.09 4.22
C LEU A 101 -22.54 13.79 4.95
N ILE A 102 -21.86 12.70 4.58
CA ILE A 102 -22.04 11.38 5.20
C ILE A 102 -20.92 11.01 6.16
N ARG A 103 -19.75 11.65 6.05
CA ARG A 103 -18.61 11.40 6.97
C ARG A 103 -17.74 12.64 7.13
N GLN A 104 -17.29 12.87 8.36
CA GLN A 104 -16.25 13.85 8.69
C GLN A 104 -15.37 13.29 9.80
N ARG A 105 -14.09 13.02 9.51
CA ARG A 105 -13.17 12.45 10.49
C ARG A 105 -11.75 12.94 10.27
N VAL A 106 -11.10 13.38 11.34
CA VAL A 106 -9.67 13.68 11.31
C VAL A 106 -8.87 12.41 11.56
N TYR A 107 -7.86 12.19 10.73
CA TYR A 107 -6.92 11.09 10.82
C TYR A 107 -5.50 11.62 10.95
N THR A 108 -4.71 10.90 11.75
CA THR A 108 -3.27 11.11 11.84
C THR A 108 -2.56 9.98 11.11
N HIS A 109 -1.70 10.33 10.16
CA HIS A 109 -0.92 9.35 9.44
C HIS A 109 0.18 8.76 10.33
N ASN A 110 0.19 7.44 10.45
CA ASN A 110 1.22 6.72 11.17
C ASN A 110 2.07 5.92 10.20
N ALA A 111 3.38 5.98 10.39
CA ALA A 111 4.34 5.08 9.78
C ALA A 111 4.90 4.21 10.91
N ARG A 112 4.53 2.94 10.96
CA ARG A 112 4.92 2.02 12.03
C ARG A 112 5.17 0.62 11.49
N LEU A 113 6.11 -0.09 12.10
CA LEU A 113 6.50 -1.45 11.75
C LEU A 113 6.78 -2.24 13.02
N ALA A 114 6.19 -3.43 13.12
CA ALA A 114 6.44 -4.34 14.23
C ALA A 114 7.87 -4.86 14.14
N GLN A 115 8.57 -4.86 15.27
CA GLN A 115 9.94 -5.37 15.33
C GLN A 115 9.99 -6.86 14.97
N ARG A 116 8.97 -7.62 15.39
CA ARG A 116 8.79 -9.05 15.10
C ARG A 116 7.42 -9.30 14.52
N PHE A 117 7.36 -10.13 13.48
CA PHE A 117 6.11 -10.56 12.83
C PHE A 117 5.63 -11.90 13.37
N ARG A 118 6.50 -12.63 14.08
CA ARG A 118 6.21 -13.92 14.70
C ARG A 118 6.78 -13.97 16.12
N ILE A 119 6.00 -14.51 17.03
CA ILE A 119 6.35 -14.79 18.42
C ILE A 119 5.75 -16.16 18.74
N ASP A 120 6.60 -17.18 18.80
CA ASP A 120 6.19 -18.57 18.95
C ASP A 120 5.08 -18.94 17.95
N ARG A 121 3.87 -19.22 18.47
CA ARG A 121 2.69 -19.62 17.70
C ARG A 121 1.75 -18.47 17.34
N VAL A 122 2.18 -17.22 17.55
CA VAL A 122 1.45 -16.00 17.20
C VAL A 122 2.16 -15.27 16.06
N LEU A 123 1.40 -14.92 15.03
CA LEU A 123 1.88 -14.14 13.89
C LEU A 123 1.08 -12.84 13.76
N LEU A 124 1.70 -11.77 13.30
CA LEU A 124 1.06 -10.47 13.02
C LEU A 124 1.02 -10.28 11.51
N ALA A 125 -0.11 -9.83 10.95
CA ALA A 125 -0.24 -9.54 9.52
C ALA A 125 -1.05 -8.26 9.26
N GLY A 126 -0.77 -7.60 8.13
CA GLY A 126 -1.42 -6.34 7.76
C GLY A 126 -1.17 -5.23 8.77
N ASP A 127 -2.19 -4.44 9.07
CA ASP A 127 -2.07 -3.26 9.94
C ASP A 127 -1.60 -3.58 11.38
N ALA A 128 -1.78 -4.82 11.84
CA ALA A 128 -1.21 -5.27 13.11
C ALA A 128 0.33 -5.32 13.07
N ALA A 129 0.91 -5.64 11.91
CA ALA A 129 2.35 -5.74 11.68
C ALA A 129 2.97 -4.44 11.12
N HIS A 130 2.25 -3.66 10.31
CA HIS A 130 2.76 -2.42 9.74
C HIS A 130 1.65 -1.45 9.38
N ILE A 131 1.85 -0.16 9.65
CA ILE A 131 0.97 0.93 9.19
C ILE A 131 1.80 1.85 8.33
N MET A 132 1.24 2.27 7.20
CA MET A 132 1.89 3.21 6.29
C MET A 132 0.97 4.36 5.91
N PRO A 133 1.50 5.56 5.65
CA PRO A 133 0.72 6.67 5.14
C PRO A 133 0.03 6.34 3.80
N VAL A 134 -1.17 6.87 3.57
CA VAL A 134 -2.10 6.45 2.50
C VAL A 134 -1.79 7.11 1.15
N TRP A 135 -0.55 7.50 0.88
CA TRP A 135 -0.20 8.25 -0.34
C TRP A 135 -0.32 7.45 -1.64
N GLN A 136 -0.31 6.11 -1.58
CA GLN A 136 -0.27 5.24 -2.77
C GLN A 136 -1.16 4.00 -2.64
N GLY A 137 -2.13 4.00 -1.71
CA GLY A 137 -3.02 2.86 -1.47
C GLY A 137 -2.31 1.56 -1.07
N GLN A 138 -1.11 1.63 -0.49
CA GLN A 138 -0.25 0.45 -0.29
C GLN A 138 -0.57 -0.36 0.97
N GLY A 139 -1.27 0.19 1.97
CA GLY A 139 -1.57 -0.48 3.24
C GLY A 139 -2.32 -1.80 3.04
N TYR A 140 -3.53 -1.72 2.48
CA TYR A 140 -4.36 -2.89 2.18
C TYR A 140 -3.63 -3.89 1.26
N ASN A 141 -2.99 -3.40 0.21
CA ASN A 141 -2.23 -4.23 -0.72
C ASN A 141 -1.06 -4.96 -0.05
N SER A 142 -0.38 -4.35 0.91
CA SER A 142 0.70 -4.98 1.67
C SER A 142 0.14 -6.05 2.62
N GLY A 143 -0.97 -5.77 3.30
CA GLY A 143 -1.66 -6.76 4.15
C GLY A 143 -2.16 -7.97 3.36
N MET A 144 -2.69 -7.77 2.15
CA MET A 144 -3.07 -8.87 1.27
C MET A 144 -1.86 -9.75 0.91
N ARG A 145 -0.73 -9.13 0.55
CA ARG A 145 0.51 -9.87 0.27
C ARG A 145 1.03 -10.64 1.49
N ASP A 146 0.83 -10.11 2.70
CA ASP A 146 1.17 -10.83 3.93
C ASP A 146 0.31 -12.09 4.10
N ALA A 147 -1.00 -11.96 3.90
CA ALA A 147 -1.93 -13.08 3.97
C ALA A 147 -1.57 -14.17 2.95
N PHE A 148 -1.32 -13.79 1.69
CA PHE A 148 -0.88 -14.72 0.64
C PHE A 148 0.46 -15.38 0.97
N ASN A 149 1.42 -14.64 1.54
CA ASN A 149 2.72 -15.20 1.92
C ASN A 149 2.61 -16.20 3.07
N LEU A 150 1.78 -15.89 4.07
CA LEU A 150 1.67 -16.65 5.31
C LEU A 150 0.78 -17.89 5.16
N ALA A 151 -0.32 -17.80 4.41
CA ALA A 151 -1.37 -18.83 4.38
C ALA A 151 -0.83 -20.23 4.02
N TRP A 152 -0.05 -20.33 2.93
CA TRP A 152 0.49 -21.62 2.49
C TRP A 152 1.56 -22.17 3.45
N LYS A 153 2.41 -21.30 4.01
CA LYS A 153 3.45 -21.69 4.96
C LYS A 153 2.84 -22.27 6.23
N LEU A 154 1.83 -21.56 6.75
CA LEU A 154 1.09 -21.99 7.93
C LEU A 154 0.34 -23.29 7.69
N ALA A 155 -0.30 -23.45 6.52
CA ALA A 155 -0.96 -24.69 6.16
C ALA A 155 0.01 -25.88 6.13
N LEU A 156 1.19 -25.74 5.51
CA LEU A 156 2.19 -26.81 5.47
C LEU A 156 2.74 -27.18 6.85
N VAL A 157 2.97 -26.20 7.73
CA VAL A 157 3.44 -26.45 9.10
C VAL A 157 2.35 -27.13 9.94
N ILE A 158 1.09 -26.69 9.84
CA ILE A 158 -0.04 -27.32 10.55
C ILE A 158 -0.24 -28.77 10.10
N GLN A 159 -0.09 -29.05 8.80
CA GLN A 159 -0.21 -30.38 8.23
C GLN A 159 1.01 -31.28 8.49
N GLY A 160 2.06 -30.78 9.16
CA GLY A 160 3.30 -31.54 9.39
C GLY A 160 4.16 -31.77 8.14
N LYS A 161 3.84 -31.09 7.02
CA LYS A 161 4.57 -31.20 5.75
C LYS A 161 5.80 -30.30 5.67
N ALA A 162 5.89 -29.30 6.55
CA ALA A 162 7.04 -28.42 6.66
C ALA A 162 7.45 -28.24 8.11
N ARG A 163 8.74 -27.98 8.33
CA ARG A 163 9.25 -27.60 9.65
C ARG A 163 8.80 -26.21 10.02
N ASP A 164 8.70 -25.98 11.33
CA ASP A 164 8.33 -24.71 11.92
C ASP A 164 9.18 -23.51 11.44
N ALA A 165 10.45 -23.75 11.12
CA ALA A 165 11.37 -22.75 10.57
C ALA A 165 10.89 -22.12 9.24
N LEU A 166 10.00 -22.80 8.50
CA LEU A 166 9.38 -22.20 7.31
C LEU A 166 8.61 -20.92 7.65
N LEU A 167 7.99 -20.83 8.83
CA LEU A 167 7.25 -19.63 9.23
C LEU A 167 8.16 -18.45 9.58
N ASP A 168 9.43 -18.68 9.90
CA ASP A 168 10.39 -17.58 10.14
C ASP A 168 10.71 -16.82 8.85
N THR A 169 10.58 -17.49 7.70
CA THR A 169 10.76 -16.87 6.39
C THR A 169 9.72 -15.79 6.09
N TYR A 170 8.53 -15.83 6.73
CA TYR A 170 7.50 -14.80 6.57
C TYR A 170 8.04 -13.40 6.93
N GLN A 171 8.72 -13.28 8.07
CA GLN A 171 9.32 -12.01 8.47
C GLN A 171 10.44 -11.60 7.52
N GLN A 172 11.33 -12.54 7.17
CA GLN A 172 12.48 -12.28 6.29
C GLN A 172 12.03 -11.75 4.92
N GLU A 173 10.94 -12.28 4.38
CA GLU A 173 10.43 -11.91 3.06
C GLU A 173 9.60 -10.62 3.10
N ARG A 174 8.83 -10.38 4.17
CA ARG A 174 7.81 -9.32 4.19
C ARG A 174 8.25 -8.04 4.89
N ARG A 175 9.08 -8.13 5.93
CA ARG A 175 9.40 -6.98 6.79
C ARG A 175 10.19 -5.91 6.04
N ASP A 176 11.21 -6.28 5.27
CA ASP A 176 12.04 -5.32 4.53
C ASP A 176 11.26 -4.65 3.39
N HIS A 177 10.41 -5.43 2.71
CA HIS A 177 9.47 -4.88 1.74
C HIS A 177 8.50 -3.89 2.40
N ALA A 178 7.89 -4.23 3.53
CA ALA A 178 7.00 -3.34 4.26
C ALA A 178 7.73 -2.05 4.68
N LYS A 179 8.98 -2.16 5.17
CA LYS A 179 9.82 -1.01 5.50
C LYS A 179 10.08 -0.11 4.28
N ALA A 180 10.49 -0.68 3.15
CA ALA A 180 10.76 0.08 1.93
C ALA A 180 9.51 0.84 1.46
N MET A 181 8.33 0.20 1.55
CA MET A 181 7.06 0.85 1.22
C MET A 181 6.68 1.96 2.20
N ILE A 182 6.95 1.78 3.51
CA ILE A 182 6.77 2.85 4.50
C ILE A 182 7.67 4.04 4.17
N ASP A 183 8.96 3.81 3.93
CA ASP A 183 9.94 4.86 3.63
C ASP A 183 9.56 5.62 2.34
N LEU A 184 9.10 4.89 1.32
CA LEU A 184 8.59 5.47 0.08
C LEU A 184 7.35 6.34 0.31
N SER A 185 6.37 5.84 1.07
CA SER A 185 5.17 6.60 1.42
C SER A 185 5.49 7.88 2.22
N VAL A 186 6.43 7.81 3.16
CA VAL A 186 6.88 9.00 3.93
C VAL A 186 7.55 10.02 3.01
N THR A 187 8.43 9.56 2.11
CA THR A 187 9.12 10.43 1.15
C THR A 187 8.13 11.09 0.19
N ALA A 188 7.17 10.34 -0.34
CA ALA A 188 6.11 10.87 -1.20
C ALA A 188 5.32 11.96 -0.47
N GLY A 189 4.93 11.73 0.78
CA GLY A 189 4.22 12.73 1.59
C GLY A 189 4.99 14.06 1.73
N ASN A 190 6.30 13.99 1.98
CA ASN A 190 7.12 15.20 2.11
C ASN A 190 7.23 16.01 0.81
N VAL A 191 7.18 15.34 -0.35
CA VAL A 191 7.22 15.99 -1.66
C VAL A 191 5.85 16.59 -2.03
N LEU A 192 4.78 15.85 -1.79
CA LEU A 192 3.41 16.24 -2.17
C LEU A 192 2.85 17.33 -1.26
N ALA A 193 3.22 17.27 0.02
CA ALA A 193 2.73 18.13 1.08
C ALA A 193 3.89 18.76 1.87
N PRO A 194 4.69 19.65 1.24
CA PRO A 194 5.84 20.25 1.90
C PRO A 194 5.40 21.18 3.04
N PRO A 195 6.14 21.23 4.17
CA PRO A 195 5.75 22.01 5.33
C PRO A 195 5.85 23.53 5.11
N LYS A 196 6.66 23.99 4.16
CA LYS A 196 6.86 25.41 3.88
C LYS A 196 6.35 25.77 2.48
N ARG A 197 5.65 26.90 2.37
CA ARG A 197 5.07 27.39 1.09
C ARG A 197 6.10 27.52 -0.03
N TRP A 198 7.28 28.06 0.27
CA TRP A 198 8.35 28.24 -0.73
C TRP A 198 8.88 26.91 -1.29
N GLN A 199 8.85 25.83 -0.50
CA GLN A 199 9.22 24.50 -0.97
C GLN A 199 8.20 23.97 -1.98
N GLY A 200 6.92 24.28 -1.78
CA GLY A 200 5.86 24.01 -2.74
C GLY A 200 6.10 24.73 -4.07
N THR A 201 6.41 26.04 -4.01
CA THR A 201 6.73 26.82 -5.22
C THR A 201 7.94 26.28 -5.97
N LEU A 202 9.01 25.91 -5.25
CA LEU A 202 10.20 25.29 -5.85
C LEU A 202 9.85 23.96 -6.52
N ARG A 203 9.11 23.09 -5.82
CA ARG A 203 8.64 21.82 -6.38
C ARG A 203 7.80 22.04 -7.64
N ASP A 204 6.92 23.02 -7.66
CA ASP A 204 6.07 23.32 -8.81
C ASP A 204 6.90 23.78 -10.01
N GLY A 205 7.90 24.64 -9.78
CA GLY A 205 8.86 25.05 -10.81
C GLY A 205 9.69 23.87 -11.35
N VAL A 206 10.18 23.00 -10.47
CA VAL A 206 10.92 21.79 -10.86
C VAL A 206 10.01 20.82 -11.63
N SER A 207 8.79 20.60 -11.16
CA SER A 207 7.81 19.71 -11.82
C SER A 207 7.44 20.23 -13.21
N TRP A 208 7.25 21.54 -13.33
CA TRP A 208 7.00 22.19 -14.60
C TRP A 208 8.18 22.01 -15.57
N LEU A 209 9.42 22.17 -15.11
CA LEU A 209 10.62 21.91 -15.92
C LEU A 209 10.73 20.44 -16.34
N LEU A 210 10.50 19.51 -15.42
CA LEU A 210 10.59 18.07 -15.67
C LEU A 210 9.51 17.57 -16.64
N ASN A 211 8.37 18.25 -16.75
CA ASN A 211 7.33 17.94 -17.74
C ASN A 211 7.83 18.08 -19.19
N TYR A 212 8.87 18.87 -19.44
CA TYR A 212 9.51 18.99 -20.75
C TYR A 212 10.52 17.88 -21.05
N LEU A 213 10.78 16.97 -20.10
CA LEU A 213 11.67 15.81 -20.28
C LEU A 213 10.84 14.52 -20.33
N PRO A 214 10.47 14.02 -21.53
CA PRO A 214 9.63 12.81 -21.67
C PRO A 214 10.13 11.57 -20.92
N PRO A 215 11.45 11.27 -20.84
CA PRO A 215 11.95 10.12 -20.08
C PRO A 215 11.67 10.23 -18.57
N VAL A 216 11.81 11.43 -18.01
CA VAL A 216 11.57 11.67 -16.58
C VAL A 216 10.08 11.61 -16.28
N LYS A 217 9.26 12.25 -17.10
CA LYS A 217 7.80 12.17 -17.00
C LYS A 217 7.33 10.71 -17.05
N ARG A 218 7.84 9.91 -17.98
CA ARG A 218 7.52 8.48 -18.11
C ARG A 218 7.96 7.68 -16.88
N TYR A 219 9.15 7.93 -16.35
CA TYR A 219 9.67 7.26 -15.16
C TYR A 219 8.76 7.45 -13.93
N PHE A 220 8.25 8.67 -13.72
CA PHE A 220 7.32 8.97 -12.63
C PHE A 220 5.91 8.42 -12.88
N LEU A 221 5.36 8.59 -14.10
CA LEU A 221 4.03 8.10 -14.45
C LEU A 221 3.92 6.57 -14.38
N GLU A 222 4.95 5.85 -14.81
CA GLU A 222 5.01 4.38 -14.73
C GLU A 222 5.43 3.87 -13.34
N MET A 223 5.64 4.77 -12.36
CA MET A 223 6.10 4.44 -11.01
C MET A 223 7.36 3.54 -10.98
N ARG A 224 8.29 3.73 -11.92
CA ARG A 224 9.48 2.86 -12.05
C ARG A 224 10.46 2.96 -10.87
N PHE A 225 10.31 3.98 -10.03
CA PHE A 225 11.02 4.12 -8.75
C PHE A 225 10.49 3.15 -7.68
N LYS A 226 9.29 2.59 -7.86
CA LYS A 226 8.73 1.62 -6.94
C LYS A 226 9.60 0.36 -6.99
N PRO A 227 10.20 -0.07 -5.86
CA PRO A 227 11.01 -1.28 -5.86
C PRO A 227 10.11 -2.46 -6.24
N MET A 228 10.54 -3.23 -7.24
CA MET A 228 9.87 -4.49 -7.57
C MET A 228 10.05 -5.44 -6.39
N PRO A 229 8.98 -6.12 -5.94
CA PRO A 229 9.09 -7.08 -4.86
C PRO A 229 9.99 -8.24 -5.31
N GLN A 230 11.19 -8.29 -4.74
CA GLN A 230 12.12 -9.40 -4.86
C GLN A 230 12.50 -9.86 -3.46
N TYR A 231 12.37 -11.16 -3.22
CA TYR A 231 12.87 -11.80 -2.02
C TYR A 231 14.33 -12.22 -2.22
N TYR A 232 15.20 -11.82 -1.28
CA TYR A 232 16.62 -12.17 -1.30
C TYR A 232 16.97 -13.34 -0.37
N GLY A 233 16.08 -13.64 0.58
CA GLY A 233 16.12 -14.76 1.51
C GLY A 233 14.70 -15.25 1.83
N GLY A 234 14.61 -16.31 2.64
CA GLY A 234 13.34 -16.97 2.98
C GLY A 234 13.20 -18.35 2.32
N ALA A 235 12.00 -18.71 1.89
CA ALA A 235 11.70 -19.99 1.25
C ALA A 235 12.16 -20.02 -0.23
N LEU A 236 13.46 -19.84 -0.45
CA LEU A 236 14.08 -19.76 -1.78
C LEU A 236 15.24 -20.73 -1.90
N VAL A 237 15.34 -21.39 -3.05
CA VAL A 237 16.53 -22.16 -3.46
C VAL A 237 17.27 -21.32 -4.49
N ARG A 238 18.54 -21.00 -4.20
CA ARG A 238 19.37 -20.14 -5.06
C ARG A 238 20.57 -20.91 -5.55
N GLU A 239 20.78 -20.87 -6.86
CA GLU A 239 22.01 -21.30 -7.52
C GLU A 239 22.64 -20.09 -8.22
N GLY A 240 23.91 -19.78 -7.93
CA GLY A 240 24.68 -18.73 -8.60
C GLY A 240 24.48 -17.28 -8.08
N GLU A 241 25.07 -16.32 -8.80
CA GLU A 241 25.12 -14.91 -8.41
C GLU A 241 23.76 -14.18 -8.50
N ALA A 242 23.53 -13.27 -7.55
CA ALA A 242 22.24 -12.63 -7.30
C ALA A 242 21.71 -11.73 -8.41
N LYS A 243 22.60 -11.09 -9.19
CA LYS A 243 22.27 -9.84 -9.89
C LYS A 243 21.24 -10.02 -11.01
N HIS A 244 21.24 -11.17 -11.68
CA HIS A 244 20.33 -11.47 -12.79
C HIS A 244 19.43 -12.69 -12.55
N SER A 245 19.46 -13.29 -11.36
CA SER A 245 18.64 -14.46 -11.06
C SER A 245 17.14 -14.14 -11.11
N PRO A 246 16.29 -15.03 -11.66
CA PRO A 246 14.84 -14.91 -11.58
C PRO A 246 14.30 -15.29 -10.19
N VAL A 247 15.12 -15.92 -9.33
CA VAL A 247 14.69 -16.42 -8.02
C VAL A 247 14.22 -15.28 -7.11
N GLY A 248 13.08 -15.51 -6.45
CA GLY A 248 12.47 -14.57 -5.50
C GLY A 248 11.72 -13.41 -6.14
N LYS A 249 11.60 -13.37 -7.48
CA LYS A 249 10.80 -12.36 -8.19
C LYS A 249 9.40 -12.88 -8.46
N MET A 250 8.44 -11.96 -8.56
CA MET A 250 7.11 -12.29 -9.04
C MET A 250 7.21 -12.83 -10.47
N PHE A 251 6.68 -14.04 -10.69
CA PHE A 251 6.59 -14.61 -12.03
C PHE A 251 5.56 -13.82 -12.83
N ILE A 252 5.80 -13.67 -14.13
CA ILE A 252 4.85 -13.01 -15.03
C ILE A 252 3.58 -13.86 -15.17
N GLN A 253 2.49 -13.25 -15.63
CA GLN A 253 1.25 -13.97 -15.97
C GLN A 253 1.14 -14.14 -17.50
N PRO A 254 1.74 -15.19 -18.10
CA PRO A 254 1.63 -15.42 -19.54
C PRO A 254 0.29 -16.08 -19.89
N LYS A 255 -0.06 -15.97 -21.18
CA LYS A 255 -1.04 -16.88 -21.80
C LYS A 255 -0.31 -18.15 -22.24
N VAL A 256 -0.89 -19.30 -21.94
CA VAL A 256 -0.37 -20.62 -22.29
C VAL A 256 -1.37 -21.36 -23.16
N THR A 257 -0.86 -22.19 -24.06
CA THR A 257 -1.67 -23.06 -24.92
C THR A 257 -1.71 -24.45 -24.31
N LEU A 258 -2.92 -24.98 -24.09
CA LEU A 258 -3.14 -26.33 -23.60
C LEU A 258 -3.00 -27.36 -24.73
N GLU A 259 -2.90 -28.64 -24.39
CA GLU A 259 -2.76 -29.73 -25.37
C GLU A 259 -3.92 -29.79 -26.37
N ASN A 260 -5.12 -29.39 -25.95
CA ASN A 260 -6.31 -29.32 -26.80
C ASN A 260 -6.33 -28.10 -27.74
N GLY A 261 -5.32 -27.23 -27.68
CA GLY A 261 -5.22 -26.01 -28.49
C GLY A 261 -5.82 -24.75 -27.84
N ASP A 262 -6.50 -24.85 -26.71
CA ASP A 262 -7.10 -23.71 -26.03
C ASP A 262 -6.03 -22.81 -25.39
N VAL A 263 -6.27 -21.50 -25.41
CA VAL A 263 -5.39 -20.52 -24.77
C VAL A 263 -6.00 -20.05 -23.45
N THR A 264 -5.26 -20.20 -22.36
CA THR A 264 -5.68 -19.77 -21.02
C THR A 264 -4.56 -19.01 -20.29
N LEU A 265 -4.86 -18.44 -19.13
CA LEU A 265 -3.85 -17.85 -18.26
C LEU A 265 -3.11 -18.96 -17.49
N LEU A 266 -1.82 -18.75 -17.21
CA LEU A 266 -0.97 -19.76 -16.55
C LEU A 266 -1.55 -20.24 -15.20
N ASP A 267 -2.13 -19.35 -14.42
CA ASP A 267 -2.74 -19.65 -13.12
C ASP A 267 -3.95 -20.58 -13.23
N ASN A 268 -4.74 -20.46 -14.30
CA ASN A 268 -5.80 -21.43 -14.61
C ASN A 268 -5.23 -22.81 -14.98
N ALA A 269 -4.07 -22.86 -15.63
CA ALA A 269 -3.44 -24.12 -16.03
C ALA A 269 -2.76 -24.85 -14.86
N ILE A 270 -2.06 -24.12 -13.97
CA ILE A 270 -1.33 -24.71 -12.84
C ILE A 270 -2.15 -24.77 -11.54
N GLY A 271 -3.26 -24.02 -11.49
CA GLY A 271 -4.07 -23.86 -10.29
C GLY A 271 -3.39 -23.02 -9.20
N ALA A 272 -3.81 -23.22 -7.95
CA ALA A 272 -3.30 -22.49 -6.79
C ALA A 272 -2.13 -23.19 -6.05
N ASN A 273 -1.63 -24.30 -6.60
CA ASN A 273 -0.61 -25.12 -5.97
C ASN A 273 0.80 -24.78 -6.47
N PHE A 274 1.81 -25.34 -5.82
CA PHE A 274 3.17 -25.33 -6.37
C PHE A 274 3.21 -26.05 -7.71
N ALA A 275 3.92 -25.48 -8.67
CA ALA A 275 4.09 -26.02 -10.01
C ALA A 275 5.57 -26.05 -10.39
N VAL A 276 5.97 -27.12 -11.07
CA VAL A 276 7.28 -27.22 -11.73
C VAL A 276 7.05 -26.98 -13.22
N ILE A 277 7.71 -25.96 -13.76
CA ILE A 277 7.57 -25.57 -15.17
C ILE A 277 8.86 -25.94 -15.90
N GLY A 278 8.74 -26.81 -16.90
CA GLY A 278 9.82 -27.17 -17.82
C GLY A 278 9.67 -26.40 -19.13
N TRP A 279 10.79 -25.91 -19.69
CA TRP A 279 10.82 -25.29 -21.01
C TRP A 279 11.49 -26.23 -22.01
N GLY A 280 10.74 -26.68 -23.02
CA GLY A 280 11.25 -27.63 -24.02
C GLY A 280 11.56 -29.03 -23.48
N CYS A 281 11.10 -29.35 -22.27
CA CYS A 281 11.28 -30.66 -21.64
C CYS A 281 10.01 -31.06 -20.85
N ASN A 282 9.87 -32.36 -20.60
CA ASN A 282 8.89 -32.83 -19.62
C ASN A 282 9.44 -32.55 -18.21
N PRO A 283 8.78 -31.69 -17.41
CA PRO A 283 9.26 -31.37 -16.07
C PRO A 283 9.30 -32.58 -15.13
N LEU A 284 8.52 -33.64 -15.40
CA LEU A 284 8.50 -34.88 -14.62
C LEU A 284 9.69 -35.81 -14.91
N TRP A 285 10.50 -35.50 -15.93
CA TRP A 285 11.62 -36.35 -16.28
C TRP A 285 12.72 -36.27 -15.20
N GLY A 286 12.82 -37.31 -14.37
CA GLY A 286 13.79 -37.42 -13.28
C GLY A 286 13.25 -37.13 -11.86
N MET A 287 11.94 -36.88 -11.72
CA MET A 287 11.22 -36.87 -10.43
C MET A 287 10.52 -38.21 -10.20
#